data_AF-A0A6G7SS23-F1
#
_entry.id   AF-A0A6G7SS23-F1
#
_cell.length_a   1.000
_cell.length_b   1.000
_cell.length_c   1.000
_cell.angle_alpha   90.00
_cell.angle_beta   90.00
_cell.angle_gamma   90.00
#
_symmetry.space_group_name_H-M   'P 1'
#
loop_
_entity.id
_entity.type
_entity.pdbx_description
1 polymer ?
#
loop_
_entity_poly.entity_id
_entity_poly.type
_entity_poly.pdbx_seq_one_letter_code
_entity_poly.pdbx_strand_id
1 'polypeptide(L)'
;MGDSTVWTLAIAAVTGGTAVLASWVTSRGSTRAARIQAETAARSQRAERLRESRRTAYLDLIEQTHRMGELFWEISTVLRLPRSETRTSTLGELQDREVAEYAKIRRCARVVELEGPPAAAAAALTLQKATRPFYAAIRADLTGDPEGHDAFDAAYRPFWKALEDFVDAAQDAHQQD
;
A
#
# COMPACT_ATOMS: atom_id res chain seq x y z
N MET A 1 -31.83 -26.34 72.73
CA MET A 1 -31.73 -26.32 71.26
C MET A 1 -31.52 -24.88 70.79
N GLY A 2 -30.30 -24.35 70.95
CA GLY A 2 -29.96 -22.95 70.62
C GLY A 2 -28.50 -22.79 70.17
N ASP A 3 -27.60 -23.64 70.65
CA ASP A 3 -26.18 -23.56 70.30
C ASP A 3 -25.83 -24.07 68.89
N SER A 4 -26.59 -25.03 68.34
CA SER A 4 -26.31 -25.62 67.02
C SER A 4 -26.74 -24.72 65.86
N THR A 5 -27.77 -23.89 66.05
CA THR A 5 -28.30 -22.98 65.01
C THR A 5 -27.44 -21.73 64.86
N VAL A 6 -26.90 -21.19 65.96
CA VAL A 6 -26.01 -20.01 65.93
C VAL A 6 -24.66 -20.38 65.29
N TRP A 7 -24.14 -21.57 65.57
CA TRP A 7 -22.91 -22.07 64.96
C TRP A 7 -23.11 -22.36 63.46
N THR A 8 -24.17 -23.07 63.04
CA THR A 8 -24.42 -23.29 61.60
C THR A 8 -24.65 -22.01 60.80
N LEU A 9 -25.29 -20.98 61.39
CA LEU A 9 -25.46 -19.67 60.76
C LEU A 9 -24.13 -18.92 60.65
N ALA A 10 -23.21 -19.09 61.61
CA ALA A 10 -21.85 -18.56 61.54
C ALA A 10 -21.01 -19.24 60.44
N ILE A 11 -21.10 -20.58 60.27
CA ILE A 11 -20.43 -21.28 59.15
C ILE A 11 -20.99 -20.81 57.82
N ALA A 12 -22.33 -20.72 57.72
CA ALA A 12 -22.99 -20.28 56.51
C ALA A 12 -22.63 -18.85 56.15
N ALA A 13 -22.52 -17.94 57.13
CA ALA A 13 -22.10 -16.56 56.91
C ALA A 13 -20.64 -16.45 56.47
N VAL A 14 -19.73 -17.23 57.08
CA VAL A 14 -18.29 -17.24 56.71
C VAL A 14 -18.09 -17.86 55.32
N THR A 15 -18.80 -18.93 55.01
CA THR A 15 -18.69 -19.64 53.71
C THR A 15 -19.39 -18.86 52.58
N GLY A 16 -20.55 -18.26 52.85
CA GLY A 16 -21.23 -17.37 51.91
C GLY A 16 -20.45 -16.08 51.64
N GLY A 17 -19.87 -15.48 52.68
CA GLY A 17 -19.04 -14.28 52.57
C GLY A 17 -17.76 -14.50 51.76
N THR A 18 -17.10 -15.65 51.93
CA THR A 18 -15.91 -16.02 51.15
C THR A 18 -16.24 -16.34 49.69
N ALA A 19 -17.39 -16.97 49.41
CA ALA A 19 -17.82 -17.22 48.03
C ALA A 19 -18.13 -15.92 47.26
N VAL A 20 -18.76 -14.94 47.91
CA VAL A 20 -19.06 -13.63 47.31
C VAL A 20 -17.77 -12.83 47.05
N LEU A 21 -16.83 -12.84 48.00
CA LEU A 21 -15.53 -12.18 47.83
C LEU A 21 -14.68 -12.86 46.73
N ALA A 22 -14.68 -14.18 46.67
CA ALA A 22 -14.01 -14.93 45.60
C ALA A 22 -14.65 -14.62 44.23
N SER A 23 -15.99 -14.56 44.16
CA SER A 23 -16.72 -14.19 42.94
C SER A 23 -16.42 -12.76 42.48
N TRP A 24 -16.32 -11.81 43.42
CA TRP A 24 -16.01 -10.40 43.09
C TRP A 24 -14.56 -10.20 42.64
N VAL A 25 -13.59 -10.84 43.31
CA VAL A 25 -12.18 -10.83 42.90
C VAL A 25 -12.01 -11.49 41.53
N THR A 26 -12.72 -12.59 41.29
CA THR A 26 -12.72 -13.28 39.99
C THR A 26 -13.38 -12.42 38.90
N SER A 27 -14.49 -11.75 39.20
CA SER A 27 -15.20 -10.84 38.27
C SER A 27 -14.34 -9.62 37.90
N ARG A 28 -13.57 -9.08 38.84
CA ARG A 28 -12.65 -7.96 38.59
C ARG A 28 -11.39 -8.40 37.82
N GLY A 29 -10.95 -9.64 38.01
CA GLY A 29 -9.85 -10.25 37.26
C GLY A 29 -10.23 -10.61 35.81
N SER A 30 -11.40 -11.21 35.61
CA SER A 30 -11.89 -11.62 34.29
C SER A 30 -12.19 -10.45 33.37
N THR A 31 -12.73 -9.34 33.90
CA THR A 31 -13.00 -8.12 33.13
C THR A 31 -11.71 -7.39 32.68
N ARG A 32 -10.66 -7.39 33.51
CA ARG A 32 -9.36 -6.80 33.17
C ARG A 32 -8.61 -7.64 32.13
N ALA A 33 -8.66 -8.96 32.25
CA ALA A 33 -8.12 -9.90 31.27
C ALA A 33 -8.87 -9.82 29.93
N ALA A 34 -10.20 -9.75 29.95
CA ALA A 34 -11.03 -9.58 28.76
C ALA A 34 -10.75 -8.23 28.05
N ARG A 35 -10.51 -7.15 28.81
CA ARG A 35 -10.13 -5.85 28.23
C ARG A 35 -8.76 -5.89 27.56
N ILE A 36 -7.76 -6.52 28.19
CA ILE A 36 -6.42 -6.68 27.60
C ILE A 36 -6.49 -7.56 26.35
N GLN A 37 -7.26 -8.65 26.38
CA GLN A 37 -7.48 -9.51 25.21
C GLN A 37 -8.23 -8.78 24.09
N ALA A 38 -9.25 -7.97 24.41
CA ALA A 38 -9.99 -7.18 23.44
C ALA A 38 -9.12 -6.06 22.83
N GLU A 39 -8.31 -5.37 23.63
CA GLU A 39 -7.37 -4.35 23.14
C GLU A 39 -6.25 -4.98 22.30
N THR A 40 -5.78 -6.18 22.66
CA THR A 40 -4.77 -6.93 21.89
C THR A 40 -5.37 -7.43 20.56
N ALA A 41 -6.58 -7.98 20.58
CA ALA A 41 -7.30 -8.40 19.38
C ALA A 41 -7.66 -7.21 18.47
N ALA A 42 -8.02 -6.06 19.03
CA ALA A 42 -8.27 -4.85 18.25
C ALA A 42 -6.98 -4.29 17.62
N ARG A 43 -5.84 -4.39 18.31
CA ARG A 43 -4.53 -4.01 17.76
C ARG A 43 -4.07 -4.97 16.67
N SER A 44 -4.21 -6.29 16.87
CA SER A 44 -3.87 -7.27 15.84
C SER A 44 -4.76 -7.14 14.60
N GLN A 45 -6.07 -6.91 14.79
CA GLN A 45 -6.99 -6.70 13.68
C GLN A 45 -6.71 -5.39 12.92
N ARG A 46 -6.30 -4.33 13.62
CA ARG A 46 -5.87 -3.07 12.96
C ARG A 46 -4.56 -3.24 12.19
N ALA A 47 -3.60 -3.98 12.74
CA ALA A 47 -2.35 -4.29 12.06
C ALA A 47 -2.60 -5.12 10.80
N GLU A 48 -3.50 -6.09 10.87
CA GLU A 48 -3.83 -6.94 9.71
C GLU A 48 -4.51 -6.15 8.59
N ARG A 49 -5.50 -5.30 8.93
CA ARG A 49 -6.14 -4.41 7.95
C ARG A 49 -5.15 -3.46 7.28
N LEU A 50 -4.17 -2.97 8.02
CA LEU A 50 -3.13 -2.10 7.49
C LEU A 50 -2.20 -2.87 6.53
N ARG A 51 -1.81 -4.11 6.87
CA ARG A 51 -1.02 -4.97 5.98
C ARG A 51 -1.76 -5.30 4.68
N GLU A 52 -3.03 -5.65 4.76
CA GLU A 52 -3.88 -5.89 3.57
C GLU A 52 -3.98 -4.63 2.71
N SER A 53 -4.26 -3.48 3.31
CA SER A 53 -4.33 -2.19 2.60
C SER A 53 -3.02 -1.84 1.89
N ARG A 54 -1.88 -2.05 2.56
CA ARG A 54 -0.54 -1.85 1.96
C ARG A 54 -0.32 -2.78 0.77
N ARG A 55 -0.65 -4.07 0.93
CA ARG A 55 -0.49 -5.07 -0.15
C ARG A 55 -1.31 -4.68 -1.38
N THR A 56 -2.56 -4.27 -1.19
CA THR A 56 -3.40 -3.77 -2.30
C THR A 56 -2.78 -2.53 -2.95
N ALA A 57 -2.33 -1.55 -2.15
CA ALA A 57 -1.71 -0.34 -2.69
C ALA A 57 -0.44 -0.64 -3.52
N TYR A 58 0.38 -1.60 -3.10
CA TYR A 58 1.56 -2.02 -3.85
C TYR A 58 1.19 -2.71 -5.16
N LEU A 59 0.23 -3.64 -5.11
CA LEU A 59 -0.25 -4.34 -6.31
C LEU A 59 -0.87 -3.37 -7.33
N ASP A 60 -1.67 -2.42 -6.87
CA ASP A 60 -2.28 -1.41 -7.74
C ASP A 60 -1.21 -0.56 -8.44
N LEU A 61 -0.16 -0.14 -7.73
CA LEU A 61 0.94 0.63 -8.32
C LEU A 61 1.73 -0.20 -9.34
N ILE A 62 2.02 -1.46 -9.03
CA ILE A 62 2.70 -2.38 -9.95
C ILE A 62 1.86 -2.57 -11.21
N GLU A 63 0.56 -2.82 -11.07
CA GLU A 63 -0.36 -3.02 -12.20
C GLU A 63 -0.42 -1.77 -13.10
N GLN A 64 -0.62 -0.57 -12.52
CA GLN A 64 -0.66 0.66 -13.33
C GLN A 64 0.70 0.95 -14.00
N THR A 65 1.80 0.57 -13.38
CA THR A 65 3.14 0.72 -13.97
C THR A 65 3.32 -0.19 -15.18
N HIS A 66 2.85 -1.45 -15.11
CA HIS A 66 2.90 -2.36 -16.25
C HIS A 66 2.04 -1.87 -17.41
N ARG A 67 0.82 -1.38 -17.14
CA ARG A 67 -0.04 -0.76 -18.16
C ARG A 67 0.62 0.43 -18.85
N MET A 68 1.32 1.27 -18.09
CA MET A 68 2.10 2.36 -18.66
C MET A 68 3.27 1.84 -19.51
N GLY A 69 3.93 0.76 -19.08
CA GLY A 69 4.98 0.10 -19.88
C GLY A 69 4.49 -0.42 -21.23
N GLU A 70 3.28 -1.02 -21.27
CA GLU A 70 2.63 -1.44 -22.51
C GLU A 70 2.35 -0.25 -23.43
N LEU A 71 1.86 0.86 -22.86
CA LEU A 71 1.63 2.10 -23.60
C LEU A 71 2.95 2.68 -24.15
N PHE A 72 4.02 2.68 -23.37
CA PHE A 72 5.34 3.10 -23.85
C PHE A 72 5.82 2.24 -25.01
N TRP A 73 5.59 0.92 -24.96
CA TRP A 73 5.90 0.04 -26.07
C TRP A 73 5.13 0.42 -27.34
N GLU A 74 3.83 0.67 -27.24
CA GLU A 74 3.00 1.19 -28.34
C GLU A 74 3.58 2.51 -28.91
N ILE A 75 3.94 3.45 -28.04
CA ILE A 75 4.58 4.72 -28.42
C ILE A 75 5.90 4.50 -29.15
N SER A 76 6.79 3.63 -28.64
CA SER A 76 8.07 3.31 -29.28
C SER A 76 7.87 2.75 -30.70
N THR A 77 6.84 1.92 -30.92
CA THR A 77 6.52 1.41 -32.27
C THR A 77 6.15 2.54 -33.24
N VAL A 78 5.35 3.51 -32.79
CA VAL A 78 4.98 4.69 -33.59
C VAL A 78 6.17 5.61 -33.82
N LEU A 79 7.02 5.81 -32.80
CA LEU A 79 8.21 6.65 -32.91
C LEU A 79 9.20 6.15 -33.97
N ARG A 80 9.29 4.83 -34.19
CA ARG A 80 10.14 4.21 -35.22
C ARG A 80 9.63 4.40 -36.66
N LEU A 81 8.38 4.80 -36.85
CA LEU A 81 7.84 5.07 -38.18
C LEU A 81 8.42 6.38 -38.74
N PRO A 82 8.58 6.50 -40.07
CA PRO A 82 8.96 7.77 -40.68
C PRO A 82 7.97 8.89 -40.32
N ARG A 83 8.50 10.10 -40.12
CA ARG A 83 7.68 11.26 -39.78
C ARG A 83 6.65 11.52 -40.89
N SER A 84 5.39 11.54 -40.51
CA SER A 84 4.23 11.83 -41.37
C SER A 84 3.16 12.52 -40.54
N GLU A 85 2.19 13.17 -41.20
CA GLU A 85 1.05 13.78 -40.50
C GLU A 85 0.26 12.74 -39.71
N THR A 86 0.02 11.56 -40.31
CA THR A 86 -0.66 10.44 -39.65
C THR A 86 0.10 9.96 -38.41
N ARG A 87 1.42 9.72 -38.50
CA ARG A 87 2.24 9.35 -37.34
C ARG A 87 2.16 10.41 -36.24
N THR A 88 2.24 11.68 -36.61
CA THR A 88 2.20 12.81 -35.65
C THR A 88 0.85 12.88 -34.94
N SER A 89 -0.25 12.67 -35.66
CA SER A 89 -1.60 12.59 -35.09
C SER A 89 -1.73 11.41 -34.11
N THR A 90 -1.30 10.22 -34.53
CA THR A 90 -1.33 9.01 -33.66
C THR A 90 -0.48 9.21 -32.41
N LEU A 91 0.71 9.82 -32.54
CA LEU A 91 1.58 10.10 -31.39
C LEU A 91 0.94 11.11 -30.41
N GLY A 92 0.18 12.08 -30.92
CA GLY A 92 -0.61 13.00 -30.08
C GLY A 92 -1.69 12.28 -29.27
N GLU A 93 -2.45 11.37 -29.90
CA GLU A 93 -3.46 10.56 -29.20
C GLU A 93 -2.83 9.66 -28.11
N LEU A 94 -1.66 9.10 -28.40
CA LEU A 94 -0.91 8.30 -27.43
C LEU A 94 -0.37 9.15 -26.28
N GLN A 95 0.06 10.38 -26.54
CA GLN A 95 0.48 11.32 -25.49
C GLN A 95 -0.69 11.67 -24.55
N ASP A 96 -1.88 11.88 -25.09
CA ASP A 96 -3.07 12.14 -24.26
C ASP A 96 -3.42 10.92 -23.37
N ARG A 97 -3.32 9.71 -23.94
CA ARG A 97 -3.45 8.45 -23.18
C ARG A 97 -2.37 8.33 -22.10
N GLU A 98 -1.12 8.71 -22.39
CA GLU A 98 -0.02 8.69 -21.43
C GLU A 98 -0.31 9.60 -20.23
N VAL A 99 -0.81 10.81 -20.47
CA VAL A 99 -1.19 11.74 -19.39
C VAL A 99 -2.29 11.15 -18.51
N ALA A 100 -3.27 10.47 -19.10
CA ALA A 100 -4.35 9.81 -18.37
C ALA A 100 -3.83 8.64 -17.50
N GLU A 101 -2.96 7.78 -18.04
CA GLU A 101 -2.35 6.69 -17.27
C GLU A 101 -1.41 7.22 -16.17
N TYR A 102 -0.69 8.31 -16.43
CA TYR A 102 0.18 8.94 -15.44
C TYR A 102 -0.61 9.45 -14.24
N ALA A 103 -1.82 9.98 -14.45
CA ALA A 103 -2.70 10.40 -13.36
C ALA A 103 -3.07 9.21 -12.43
N LYS A 104 -3.24 8.00 -12.98
CA LYS A 104 -3.48 6.79 -12.20
C LYS A 104 -2.25 6.38 -11.40
N ILE A 105 -1.07 6.34 -12.03
CA ILE A 105 0.21 6.07 -11.32
C ILE A 105 0.39 7.04 -10.17
N ARG A 106 0.18 8.34 -10.39
CA ARG A 106 0.28 9.36 -9.34
C ARG A 106 -0.67 9.09 -8.18
N ARG A 107 -1.91 8.66 -8.46
CA ARG A 107 -2.87 8.28 -7.41
C ARG A 107 -2.37 7.09 -6.61
N CYS A 108 -1.93 6.02 -7.28
CA CYS A 108 -1.41 4.81 -6.62
C CYS A 108 -0.17 5.12 -5.77
N ALA A 109 0.79 5.88 -6.30
CA ALA A 109 1.99 6.29 -5.58
C ALA A 109 1.64 7.11 -4.33
N ARG A 110 0.60 7.96 -4.39
CA ARG A 110 0.12 8.72 -3.23
C ARG A 110 -0.51 7.83 -2.15
N VAL A 111 -1.20 6.75 -2.52
CA VAL A 111 -1.72 5.78 -1.55
C VAL A 111 -0.56 5.06 -0.86
N VAL A 112 0.45 4.64 -1.62
CA VAL A 112 1.66 4.02 -1.07
C VAL A 112 2.41 4.97 -0.13
N GLU A 113 2.48 6.26 -0.47
CA GLU A 113 3.08 7.28 0.40
C GLU A 113 2.35 7.43 1.74
N LEU A 114 1.03 7.22 1.76
CA LEU A 114 0.21 7.35 2.97
C LEU A 114 0.25 6.09 3.84
N GLU A 115 0.22 4.91 3.22
CA GLU A 115 0.04 3.63 3.92
C GLU A 115 1.37 2.89 4.16
N GLY A 116 2.36 3.09 3.30
CA GLY A 116 3.62 2.37 3.28
C GLY A 116 4.69 2.94 4.22
N PRO A 117 5.71 2.15 4.57
CA PRO A 117 6.89 2.66 5.28
C PRO A 117 7.69 3.62 4.39
N PRO A 118 8.54 4.48 4.99
CA PRO A 118 9.24 5.55 4.28
C PRO A 118 10.06 5.09 3.06
N ALA A 119 10.67 3.89 3.12
CA ALA A 119 11.44 3.34 2.01
C ALA A 119 10.56 3.03 0.79
N ALA A 120 9.43 2.33 0.98
CA ALA A 120 8.49 2.00 -0.08
C ALA A 120 7.83 3.27 -0.66
N ALA A 121 7.51 4.25 0.19
CA ALA A 121 7.00 5.56 -0.23
C ALA A 121 7.99 6.31 -1.13
N ALA A 122 9.27 6.37 -0.74
CA ALA A 122 10.32 7.02 -1.52
C ALA A 122 10.55 6.33 -2.87
N ALA A 123 10.53 4.99 -2.89
CA ALA A 123 10.67 4.22 -4.12
C ALA A 123 9.46 4.41 -5.06
N ALA A 124 8.24 4.43 -4.54
CA ALA A 124 7.03 4.72 -5.33
C ALA A 124 7.06 6.12 -5.97
N LEU A 125 7.54 7.13 -5.24
CA LEU A 125 7.73 8.48 -5.79
C LEU A 125 8.81 8.54 -6.86
N THR A 126 9.88 7.75 -6.72
CA THR A 126 10.95 7.64 -7.71
C THR A 126 10.41 6.98 -8.99
N LEU A 127 9.65 5.89 -8.86
CA LEU A 127 8.97 5.23 -9.97
C LEU A 127 8.02 6.17 -10.71
N GLN A 128 7.19 6.91 -9.98
CA GLN A 128 6.31 7.92 -10.60
C GLN A 128 7.12 8.96 -11.40
N LYS A 129 8.28 9.41 -10.91
CA LYS A 129 9.11 10.41 -11.61
C LYS A 129 9.83 9.81 -12.82
N ALA A 130 10.10 8.51 -12.82
CA ALA A 130 10.78 7.81 -13.90
C ALA A 130 9.95 7.76 -15.20
N THR A 131 8.66 8.12 -15.17
CA THR A 131 7.85 8.27 -16.39
C THR A 131 8.11 9.59 -17.15
N ARG A 132 8.62 10.62 -16.47
CA ARG A 132 8.79 11.97 -17.04
C ARG A 132 9.67 12.03 -18.30
N PRO A 133 10.78 11.28 -18.40
CA PRO A 133 11.61 11.32 -19.60
C PRO A 133 10.87 10.88 -20.87
N PHE A 134 9.95 9.92 -20.77
CA PHE A 134 9.13 9.49 -21.92
C PHE A 134 8.25 10.63 -22.43
N TYR A 135 7.51 11.28 -21.53
CA TYR A 135 6.69 12.44 -21.87
C TYR A 135 7.51 13.58 -22.52
N ALA A 136 8.70 13.85 -21.99
CA ALA A 136 9.60 14.86 -22.54
C ALA A 136 10.08 14.48 -23.95
N ALA A 137 10.44 13.22 -24.16
CA ALA A 137 10.89 12.69 -25.44
C ALA A 137 9.79 12.74 -26.52
N ILE A 138 8.55 12.36 -26.18
CA ILE A 138 7.40 12.48 -27.10
C ILE A 138 7.16 13.94 -27.48
N ARG A 139 7.20 14.84 -26.50
CA ARG A 139 7.02 16.28 -26.76
C ARG A 139 8.12 16.83 -27.67
N ALA A 140 9.38 16.44 -27.44
CA ALA A 140 10.50 16.83 -28.27
C ALA A 140 10.30 16.37 -29.73
N ASP A 141 9.93 15.09 -29.93
CA ASP A 141 9.61 14.55 -31.26
C ASP A 141 8.45 15.33 -31.91
N LEU A 142 7.35 15.57 -31.21
CA LEU A 142 6.22 16.34 -31.74
C LEU A 142 6.62 17.77 -32.18
N THR A 143 7.55 18.41 -31.47
CA THR A 143 8.09 19.73 -31.83
C THR A 143 9.14 19.71 -32.93
N GLY A 144 9.56 18.53 -33.40
CA GLY A 144 10.49 18.36 -34.51
C GLY A 144 11.96 18.15 -34.11
N ASP A 145 12.22 17.86 -32.83
CA ASP A 145 13.56 17.53 -32.35
C ASP A 145 13.88 16.05 -32.64
N PRO A 146 14.91 15.74 -33.46
CA PRO A 146 15.25 14.38 -33.84
C PRO A 146 15.85 13.54 -32.70
N GLU A 147 16.32 14.15 -31.59
CA GLU A 147 16.89 13.42 -30.46
C GLU A 147 15.82 12.74 -29.58
N GLY A 148 14.53 13.03 -29.81
CA GLY A 148 13.42 12.49 -29.01
C GLY A 148 13.36 10.95 -28.99
N HIS A 149 13.71 10.28 -30.09
CA HIS A 149 13.67 8.81 -30.15
C HIS A 149 14.70 8.15 -29.23
N ASP A 150 15.96 8.57 -29.30
CA ASP A 150 17.03 7.99 -28.49
C ASP A 150 16.84 8.30 -27.00
N ALA A 151 16.29 9.48 -26.69
CA ALA A 151 15.91 9.86 -25.34
C ALA A 151 14.76 8.98 -24.79
N PHE A 152 13.79 8.60 -25.64
CA PHE A 152 12.70 7.70 -25.27
C PHE A 152 13.23 6.30 -24.96
N ASP A 153 14.06 5.74 -25.83
CA ASP A 153 14.64 4.41 -25.65
C ASP A 153 15.56 4.35 -24.41
N ALA A 154 16.33 5.41 -24.16
CA ALA A 154 17.18 5.52 -22.97
C ALA A 154 16.39 5.56 -21.65
N ALA A 155 15.11 5.96 -21.68
CA ALA A 155 14.27 6.07 -20.50
C ALA A 155 13.77 4.71 -19.94
N TYR A 156 13.75 3.66 -20.77
CA TYR A 156 13.28 2.33 -20.34
C TYR A 156 14.09 1.74 -19.19
N ARG A 157 15.42 1.78 -19.27
CA ARG A 157 16.27 1.16 -18.23
C ARG A 157 16.06 1.83 -16.86
N PRO A 158 16.11 3.17 -16.72
CA PRO A 158 15.79 3.83 -15.45
C PRO A 158 14.37 3.54 -14.94
N PHE A 159 13.39 3.44 -15.84
CA PHE A 159 12.01 3.15 -15.47
C PHE A 159 11.82 1.75 -14.87
N TRP A 160 12.31 0.72 -15.55
CA TRP A 160 12.22 -0.66 -15.04
C TRP A 160 13.05 -0.84 -13.76
N LYS A 161 14.23 -0.22 -13.69
CA LYS A 161 15.01 -0.19 -12.46
C LYS A 161 14.23 0.43 -11.30
N ALA A 162 13.51 1.54 -11.52
CA ALA A 162 12.71 2.16 -10.46
C ALA A 162 11.54 1.27 -10.01
N LEU A 163 11.01 0.41 -10.88
CA LEU A 163 10.00 -0.58 -10.50
C LEU A 163 10.63 -1.70 -9.66
N GLU A 164 11.79 -2.22 -10.06
CA GLU A 164 12.56 -3.21 -9.29
C GLU A 164 12.88 -2.67 -7.89
N ASP A 165 13.45 -1.46 -7.80
CA ASP A 165 13.78 -0.81 -6.53
C ASP A 165 12.53 -0.62 -5.64
N PHE A 166 11.35 -0.39 -6.24
CA PHE A 166 10.07 -0.34 -5.50
C PHE A 166 9.63 -1.71 -4.98
N VAL A 167 9.71 -2.75 -5.82
CA VAL A 167 9.36 -4.12 -5.42
C VAL A 167 10.26 -4.61 -4.29
N ASP A 168 11.56 -4.36 -4.38
CA ASP A 168 12.53 -4.70 -3.34
C ASP A 168 12.20 -4.00 -2.02
N ALA A 169 11.95 -2.68 -2.06
CA ALA A 169 11.56 -1.92 -0.87
C ALA A 169 10.22 -2.39 -0.26
N ALA A 170 9.27 -2.81 -1.10
CA ALA A 170 8.00 -3.37 -0.65
C ALA A 170 8.17 -4.77 -0.03
N GLN A 171 9.08 -5.59 -0.56
CA GLN A 171 9.40 -6.91 -0.03
C GLN A 171 10.12 -6.82 1.31
N ASP A 172 11.13 -5.96 1.43
CA ASP A 172 11.86 -5.72 2.68
C ASP A 172 10.91 -5.25 3.78
N ALA A 173 9.99 -4.34 3.44
CA ALA A 173 8.94 -3.89 4.34
C ALA A 173 8.01 -5.02 4.82
N HIS A 174 7.75 -6.02 3.99
CA HIS A 174 6.96 -7.20 4.37
C HIS A 174 7.72 -8.18 5.26
N GLN A 175 9.05 -8.23 5.19
CA GLN A 175 9.88 -9.14 5.98
C GLN A 175 10.21 -8.59 7.38
N GLN A 176 10.10 -7.28 7.59
CA GLN A 176 10.40 -6.60 8.85
C GLN A 176 9.18 -6.39 9.77
N ASP A 177 7.96 -6.62 9.28
CA ASP A 177 6.67 -6.54 10.00
C ASP A 177 6.25 -7.88 10.65
#